data_AF-A0A9P6LZU3-F1
#
_entry.id   AF-A0A9P6LZU3-F1
#
_cell.length_a   1.000
_cell.length_b   1.000
_cell.length_c   1.000
_cell.angle_alpha   90.00
_cell.angle_beta   90.00
_cell.angle_gamma   90.00
#
_symmetry.space_group_name_H-M   'P 1'
#
loop_
_entity.id
_entity.type
_entity.pdbx_description
1 polymer ?
#
loop_
_entity_poly.entity_id
_entity_poly.type
_entity_poly.pdbx_seq_one_letter_code
_entity_poly.pdbx_strand_id
1 'polypeptide(L)'
;MVAIRDVVFAVTSAAGLLGLFASFMGVKVDNPPHQHISPITGFPTWHQEYKNEVKEITVSFTVLALIFSVVAAYAGHRATRSPSRSLTGFVTISTGNEESSTQINEFIQWYIDATLVAVVGYLFFDVGKLWAVVGALHNQLEVALLIILHSGGRVSSMSFGLYMFAYVCATIMLSVYLQWPLDAIFFRWQGLCSDFGLIVMFVRMYMATKKQLDSFGNRDRHDAQLATAQEEADRLSHEQHHASSSSSSRHTSPGGPASPLPTTVQSHHSHSPLHHLQSGWKKFVALAPTLNSENDSIPGTPNGNHAAQAISHPSPGNRFAGEPAQTIVTLNTTTSNGSNAGISKVSIVALNQDESIWGVQWRNPDQIGLLIAAAIFHVLGNCMTTIWATSIYAMAAFHVSYGLSFPLYAYYLYVDNHALRQTKVYMPEFSKIKTFTSACLSLMGATITVRLGLYVATKAASQAMDAL
;
A
#
# COMPACT_ATOMS: atom_id res chain seq x y z
N MET A 1 30.57 0.07 -8.29
CA MET A 1 30.83 0.91 -7.09
C MET A 1 29.64 1.06 -6.13
N VAL A 2 28.39 0.79 -6.52
CA VAL A 2 27.21 0.88 -5.63
C VAL A 2 27.24 -0.10 -4.44
N ALA A 3 27.97 -1.22 -4.54
CA ALA A 3 28.02 -2.26 -3.50
C ALA A 3 28.76 -1.83 -2.20
N ILE A 4 29.86 -1.09 -2.27
CA ILE A 4 30.67 -0.78 -1.07
C ILE A 4 29.96 0.21 -0.16
N ARG A 5 29.40 1.30 -0.72
CA ARG A 5 28.68 2.31 0.05
C ARG A 5 27.50 1.70 0.81
N ASP A 6 26.72 0.86 0.14
CA ASP A 6 25.54 0.25 0.74
C ASP A 6 25.96 -0.74 1.84
N VAL A 7 27.04 -1.51 1.66
CA VAL A 7 27.61 -2.39 2.70
C VAL A 7 28.10 -1.59 3.91
N VAL A 8 28.86 -0.51 3.69
CA VAL A 8 29.36 0.36 4.77
C VAL A 8 28.18 0.94 5.56
N PHE A 9 27.13 1.38 4.88
CA PHE A 9 25.94 1.90 5.54
C PHE A 9 25.24 0.82 6.38
N ALA A 10 25.00 -0.36 5.81
CA ALA A 10 24.42 -1.49 6.54
C ALA A 10 25.23 -1.89 7.78
N VAL A 11 26.55 -2.02 7.66
CA VAL A 11 27.44 -2.33 8.79
C VAL A 11 27.38 -1.24 9.86
N THR A 12 27.37 0.04 9.45
CA THR A 12 27.26 1.17 10.38
C THR A 12 25.91 1.16 11.11
N SER A 13 24.81 0.90 10.41
CA SER A 13 23.48 0.79 11.03
C SER A 13 23.39 -0.41 11.98
N ALA A 14 23.99 -1.55 11.62
CA ALA A 14 24.04 -2.73 12.49
C ALA A 14 24.87 -2.47 13.76
N ALA A 15 26.04 -1.84 13.62
CA ALA A 15 26.87 -1.46 14.74
C ALA A 15 26.17 -0.45 15.65
N GLY A 16 25.48 0.55 15.06
CA GLY A 16 24.64 1.49 15.80
C GLY A 16 23.54 0.80 16.58
N LEU A 17 22.83 -0.15 15.95
CA LEU A 17 21.78 -0.93 16.59
C LEU A 17 22.33 -1.82 17.73
N LEU A 18 23.45 -2.50 17.53
CA LEU A 18 24.09 -3.32 18.56
C LEU A 18 24.54 -2.48 19.75
N GLY A 19 25.18 -1.32 19.52
CA GLY A 19 25.56 -0.40 20.60
C GLY A 19 24.36 0.11 21.38
N LEU A 20 23.26 0.37 20.67
CA LEU A 20 22.00 0.81 21.25
C LEU A 20 21.32 -0.32 22.07
N PHE A 21 21.32 -1.57 21.60
CA PHE A 21 20.84 -2.71 22.38
C PHE A 21 21.72 -2.99 23.60
N ALA A 22 23.04 -2.97 23.43
CA ALA A 22 24.00 -3.18 24.51
C ALA A 22 23.79 -2.15 25.63
N SER A 23 23.38 -0.92 25.29
CA SER A 23 23.08 0.06 26.33
C SER A 23 21.93 -0.34 27.26
N PHE A 24 21.07 -1.34 26.93
CA PHE A 24 19.95 -1.78 27.79
C PHE A 24 20.42 -2.76 28.84
N MET A 25 21.58 -3.40 28.64
CA MET A 25 22.10 -4.45 29.52
C MET A 25 22.43 -3.97 30.95
N GLY A 26 22.29 -2.68 31.24
CA GLY A 26 22.46 -2.10 32.58
C GLY A 26 21.24 -1.35 33.11
N VAL A 27 20.11 -1.31 32.39
CA VAL A 27 18.89 -0.64 32.88
C VAL A 27 18.22 -1.55 33.90
N LYS A 28 18.61 -1.41 35.17
CA LYS A 28 17.94 -2.08 36.27
C LYS A 28 16.61 -1.37 36.55
N VAL A 29 15.51 -2.11 36.50
CA VAL A 29 14.18 -1.63 36.90
C VAL A 29 13.93 -2.08 38.33
N ASP A 30 14.83 -1.71 39.24
CA ASP A 30 14.80 -2.23 40.63
C ASP A 30 13.61 -1.68 41.44
N ASN A 31 12.96 -0.62 40.94
CA ASN A 31 11.73 -0.06 41.49
C ASN A 31 10.81 0.38 40.33
N PRO A 32 10.00 -0.52 39.76
CA PRO A 32 9.10 -0.15 38.68
C PRO A 32 8.11 0.90 39.18
N PRO A 33 7.73 1.87 38.34
CA PRO A 33 6.78 2.89 38.74
C PRO A 33 5.43 2.26 39.07
N HIS A 34 4.65 2.90 39.96
CA HIS A 34 3.32 2.42 40.30
C HIS A 34 2.41 2.41 39.06
N GLN A 35 1.81 1.25 38.80
CA GLN A 35 0.94 1.03 37.66
C GLN A 35 -0.45 1.62 37.94
N HIS A 36 -1.01 2.37 37.00
CA HIS A 36 -2.37 2.87 37.14
C HIS A 36 -3.39 1.72 36.96
N ILE A 37 -4.52 1.79 37.66
CA ILE A 37 -5.61 0.82 37.54
C ILE A 37 -6.75 1.48 36.78
N SER A 38 -7.18 0.86 35.69
CA SER A 38 -8.27 1.39 34.86
C SER A 38 -9.54 1.53 35.71
N PRO A 39 -10.16 2.72 35.80
CA PRO A 39 -11.38 2.91 36.58
C PRO A 39 -12.59 2.18 35.96
N ILE A 40 -12.52 1.84 34.68
CA ILE A 40 -13.62 1.18 33.95
C ILE A 40 -13.55 -0.33 34.15
N THR A 41 -12.35 -0.92 34.02
CA THR A 41 -12.21 -2.38 33.99
C THR A 41 -11.63 -2.97 35.27
N GLY A 42 -10.99 -2.15 36.12
CA GLY A 42 -10.26 -2.60 37.30
C GLY A 42 -8.94 -3.32 36.99
N PHE A 43 -8.53 -3.41 35.72
CA PHE A 43 -7.27 -4.04 35.34
C PHE A 43 -6.09 -3.04 35.31
N PRO A 44 -4.85 -3.51 35.51
CA PRO A 44 -3.66 -2.67 35.42
C PRO A 44 -3.41 -2.15 34.00
N THR A 45 -3.03 -0.88 33.88
CA THR A 45 -2.78 -0.17 32.61
C THR A 45 -1.29 -0.01 32.32
N TRP A 46 -0.92 0.30 31.08
CA TRP A 46 0.46 0.51 30.64
C TRP A 46 0.92 1.96 30.76
N HIS A 47 0.36 2.69 31.71
CA HIS A 47 0.78 4.04 32.06
C HIS A 47 0.70 4.23 33.58
N GLN A 48 1.36 5.27 34.06
CA GLN A 48 1.24 5.73 35.43
C GLN A 48 0.07 6.71 35.53
N GLU A 49 -0.28 7.12 36.74
CA GLU A 49 -1.17 8.25 36.95
C GLU A 49 -0.54 9.52 36.34
N TYR A 50 -1.31 10.25 35.54
CA TYR A 50 -0.81 11.47 34.91
C TYR A 50 -0.67 12.58 35.95
N LYS A 51 0.47 13.29 35.95
CA LYS A 51 0.65 14.42 36.86
C LYS A 51 -0.34 15.53 36.50
N ASN A 52 -1.10 16.00 37.50
CA ASN A 52 -2.15 17.02 37.32
C ASN A 52 -3.21 16.58 36.29
N GLU A 53 -3.62 15.31 36.33
CA GLU A 53 -4.64 14.81 35.42
C GLU A 53 -5.95 15.58 35.59
N VAL A 54 -6.42 16.20 34.50
CA VAL A 54 -7.78 16.69 34.37
C VAL A 54 -8.51 15.69 33.47
N LYS A 55 -9.32 14.81 34.06
CA LYS A 55 -9.95 13.69 33.36
C LYS A 55 -10.79 14.15 32.17
N GLU A 56 -11.43 15.30 32.29
CA GLU A 56 -12.23 15.94 31.24
C GLU A 56 -11.37 16.25 30.01
N ILE A 57 -10.11 16.65 30.19
CA ILE A 57 -9.18 16.92 29.09
C ILE A 57 -8.81 15.62 28.38
N THR A 58 -8.42 14.58 29.12
CA THR A 58 -8.08 13.26 28.55
C THR A 58 -9.25 12.69 27.76
N VAL A 59 -10.45 12.70 28.34
CA VAL A 59 -11.68 12.23 27.68
C VAL A 59 -11.99 13.06 26.43
N SER A 60 -11.88 14.39 26.51
CA SER A 60 -12.15 15.28 25.35
C SER A 60 -11.25 14.98 24.16
N PHE A 61 -9.93 14.82 24.39
CA PHE A 61 -9.00 14.47 23.32
C PHE A 61 -9.24 13.05 22.78
N THR A 62 -9.65 12.13 23.63
CA THR A 62 -10.00 10.76 23.20
C THR A 62 -11.25 10.77 22.31
N VAL A 63 -12.29 11.50 22.71
CA VAL A 63 -13.51 11.67 21.91
C VAL A 63 -13.21 12.37 20.58
N LEU A 64 -12.33 13.38 20.59
CA LEU A 64 -11.88 14.04 19.36
C LEU A 64 -11.18 13.05 18.41
N ALA A 65 -10.25 12.24 18.92
CA ALA A 65 -9.58 11.21 18.13
C ALA A 65 -10.57 10.16 17.58
N LEU A 66 -11.58 9.78 18.37
CA LEU A 66 -12.65 8.89 17.92
C LEU A 66 -13.43 9.52 16.75
N ILE A 67 -13.87 10.77 16.88
CA ILE A 67 -14.61 11.47 15.81
C ILE A 67 -13.79 11.51 14.53
N PHE A 68 -12.51 11.90 14.61
CA PHE A 68 -11.64 11.93 13.44
C PHE A 68 -11.42 10.53 12.83
N SER A 69 -11.28 9.49 13.65
CA SER A 69 -11.10 8.12 13.17
C SER A 69 -12.36 7.59 12.48
N VAL A 70 -13.55 7.91 12.99
CA VAL A 70 -14.83 7.58 12.35
C VAL A 70 -14.97 8.29 11.00
N VAL A 71 -14.66 9.59 10.97
CA VAL A 71 -14.70 10.38 9.72
C VAL A 71 -13.69 9.84 8.70
N ALA A 72 -12.47 9.53 9.13
CA ALA A 72 -11.43 8.94 8.28
C ALA A 72 -11.85 7.58 7.72
N ALA A 73 -12.35 6.67 8.56
CA ALA A 73 -12.82 5.35 8.13
C ALA A 73 -13.97 5.46 7.13
N TYR A 74 -14.96 6.32 7.40
CA TYR A 74 -16.07 6.58 6.48
C TYR A 74 -15.60 7.17 5.15
N ALA A 75 -14.73 8.19 5.19
CA ALA A 75 -14.19 8.83 3.99
C ALA A 75 -13.35 7.86 3.15
N GLY A 76 -12.52 7.04 3.80
CA GLY A 76 -11.70 6.04 3.13
C GLY A 76 -12.53 4.91 2.51
N HIS A 77 -13.57 4.42 3.19
CA HIS A 77 -14.52 3.47 2.59
C HIS A 77 -15.24 4.06 1.38
N ARG A 78 -15.64 5.34 1.47
CA ARG A 78 -16.25 6.02 0.33
C ARG A 78 -15.26 6.15 -0.83
N ALA A 79 -14.00 6.46 -0.53
CA ALA A 79 -12.94 6.56 -1.52
C ALA A 79 -12.66 5.23 -2.24
N THR A 80 -12.77 4.10 -1.54
CA THR A 80 -12.44 2.76 -2.04
C THR A 80 -13.62 2.01 -2.68
N ARG A 81 -14.87 2.45 -2.49
CA ARG A 81 -16.08 1.77 -3.04
C ARG A 81 -16.23 1.85 -4.55
N SER A 82 -15.75 2.93 -5.16
CA SER A 82 -15.90 3.19 -6.59
C SER A 82 -14.56 3.57 -7.20
N PRO A 83 -13.58 2.64 -7.22
CA PRO A 83 -12.30 2.94 -7.84
C PRO A 83 -12.55 3.32 -9.29
N SER A 84 -12.05 4.48 -9.71
CA SER A 84 -12.12 4.84 -11.12
C SER A 84 -11.41 3.75 -11.93
N ARG A 85 -11.88 3.44 -13.15
CA ARG A 85 -11.21 2.46 -14.03
C ARG A 85 -9.77 2.87 -14.39
N SER A 86 -9.40 4.12 -14.11
CA SER A 86 -8.06 4.69 -14.19
C SER A 86 -7.33 4.50 -12.85
N LEU A 87 -7.01 3.25 -12.51
CA LEU A 87 -6.26 2.95 -11.28
C LEU A 87 -4.79 3.36 -11.42
N THR A 88 -4.23 3.87 -10.33
CA THR A 88 -2.79 4.08 -10.19
C THR A 88 -2.06 2.74 -10.39
N GLY A 89 -1.06 2.73 -11.26
CA GLY A 89 -0.18 1.60 -11.47
C GLY A 89 1.06 1.72 -10.59
N PHE A 90 1.27 0.74 -9.70
CA PHE A 90 2.56 0.55 -9.05
C PHE A 90 3.51 -0.15 -10.00
N VAL A 91 4.52 0.57 -10.47
CA VAL A 91 5.52 0.03 -11.40
C VAL A 91 6.73 -0.43 -10.60
N THR A 92 7.02 -1.73 -10.68
CA THR A 92 8.24 -2.30 -10.11
C THR A 92 9.41 -2.05 -11.04
N ILE A 93 10.35 -1.18 -10.64
CA ILE A 93 11.49 -0.76 -11.49
C ILE A 93 12.30 -1.95 -12.03
N SER A 94 12.46 -3.02 -11.24
CA SER A 94 13.28 -4.17 -11.63
C SER A 94 12.65 -5.07 -12.69
N THR A 95 11.31 -5.12 -12.76
CA THR A 95 10.59 -6.00 -13.70
C THR A 95 9.85 -5.23 -14.80
N GLY A 96 9.60 -3.94 -14.59
CA GLY A 96 8.71 -3.14 -15.43
C GLY A 96 7.23 -3.50 -15.27
N ASN A 97 6.90 -4.47 -14.40
CA ASN A 97 5.52 -4.88 -14.19
C ASN A 97 4.74 -3.76 -13.49
N GLU A 98 3.57 -3.48 -14.03
CA GLU A 98 2.59 -2.55 -13.47
C GLU A 98 1.54 -3.36 -12.72
N GLU A 99 1.47 -3.16 -11.41
CA GLU A 99 0.49 -3.77 -10.52
C GLU A 99 -0.53 -2.71 -10.09
N SER A 100 -1.79 -3.11 -9.88
CA SER A 100 -2.83 -2.15 -9.49
C SER A 100 -2.64 -1.65 -8.05
N SER A 101 -2.90 -0.36 -7.81
CA SER A 101 -2.95 0.21 -6.45
C SER A 101 -4.04 -0.32 -5.55
N THR A 102 -5.03 -1.03 -6.12
CA THR A 102 -6.19 -1.54 -5.38
C THR A 102 -5.81 -2.27 -4.10
N GLN A 103 -4.85 -3.20 -4.16
CA GLN A 103 -4.47 -3.99 -2.99
C GLN A 103 -3.85 -3.10 -1.90
N ILE A 104 -2.93 -2.19 -2.24
CA ILE A 104 -2.33 -1.28 -1.27
C ILE A 104 -3.39 -0.36 -0.66
N ASN A 105 -4.31 0.17 -1.48
CA ASN A 105 -5.40 1.03 -1.03
C ASN A 105 -6.34 0.30 -0.06
N GLU A 106 -6.68 -0.96 -0.34
CA GLU A 106 -7.46 -1.81 0.57
C GLU A 106 -6.75 -2.02 1.91
N PHE A 107 -5.43 -2.26 1.91
CA PHE A 107 -4.67 -2.41 3.16
C PHE A 107 -4.56 -1.09 3.94
N ILE A 108 -4.40 0.06 3.27
CA ILE A 108 -4.45 1.37 3.94
C ILE A 108 -5.84 1.60 4.53
N GLN A 109 -6.92 1.22 3.84
CA GLN A 109 -8.27 1.30 4.40
C GLN A 109 -8.41 0.42 5.65
N TRP A 110 -7.99 -0.84 5.59
CA TRP A 110 -8.02 -1.72 6.76
C TRP A 110 -7.21 -1.16 7.91
N TYR A 111 -6.08 -0.50 7.62
CA TYR A 111 -5.27 0.15 8.63
C TYR A 111 -6.02 1.31 9.32
N ILE A 112 -6.75 2.12 8.56
CA ILE A 112 -7.65 3.15 9.13
C ILE A 112 -8.73 2.49 10.01
N ASP A 113 -9.35 1.41 9.54
CA ASP A 113 -10.41 0.70 10.27
C ASP A 113 -9.89 0.09 11.58
N ALA A 114 -8.73 -0.56 11.55
CA ALA A 114 -8.12 -1.13 12.74
C ALA A 114 -7.70 -0.07 13.76
N THR A 115 -7.33 1.13 13.28
CA THR A 115 -7.06 2.27 14.17
C THR A 115 -8.34 2.74 14.86
N LEU A 116 -9.46 2.84 14.12
CA LEU A 116 -10.75 3.13 14.73
C LEU A 116 -11.09 2.09 15.80
N VAL A 117 -10.88 0.79 15.53
CA VAL A 117 -11.08 -0.29 16.51
C VAL A 117 -10.14 -0.12 17.72
N ALA A 118 -8.88 0.26 17.51
CA ALA A 118 -7.93 0.50 18.60
C ALA A 118 -8.32 1.70 19.47
N VAL A 119 -8.82 2.79 18.88
CA VAL A 119 -9.33 3.98 19.60
C VAL A 119 -10.59 3.64 20.41
N VAL A 120 -11.52 2.89 19.81
CA VAL A 120 -12.70 2.37 20.53
C VAL A 120 -12.27 1.45 21.66
N GLY A 121 -11.33 0.54 21.41
CA GLY A 121 -10.80 -0.34 22.44
C GLY A 121 -10.13 0.42 23.57
N TYR A 122 -9.44 1.54 23.28
CA TYR A 122 -8.81 2.38 24.31
C TYR A 122 -9.87 2.99 25.25
N LEU A 123 -11.02 3.43 24.71
CA LEU A 123 -12.13 3.96 25.52
C LEU A 123 -12.70 2.93 26.51
N PHE A 124 -12.71 1.64 26.16
CA PHE A 124 -13.28 0.60 27.01
C PHE A 124 -12.27 -0.06 27.94
N PHE A 125 -11.05 -0.28 27.45
CA PHE A 125 -10.07 -1.12 28.15
C PHE A 125 -8.93 -0.33 28.78
N ASP A 126 -8.78 0.96 28.43
CA ASP A 126 -7.56 1.74 28.65
C ASP A 126 -6.32 1.09 27.98
N VAL A 127 -5.18 1.78 27.88
CA VAL A 127 -3.97 1.14 27.32
C VAL A 127 -3.47 0.12 28.34
N GLY A 128 -3.45 -1.16 28.00
CA GLY A 128 -3.02 -2.24 28.89
C GLY A 128 -3.03 -3.60 28.19
N LYS A 129 -2.90 -4.69 28.96
CA LYS A 129 -2.86 -6.05 28.38
C LYS A 129 -4.14 -6.44 27.64
N LEU A 130 -5.31 -5.98 28.10
CA LEU A 130 -6.58 -6.22 27.38
C LEU A 130 -6.62 -5.47 26.05
N TRP A 131 -6.21 -4.21 26.04
CA TRP A 131 -6.12 -3.41 24.82
C TRP A 131 -5.05 -3.90 23.85
N ALA A 132 -3.99 -4.56 24.34
CA ALA A 132 -2.92 -5.11 23.51
C ALA A 132 -3.44 -5.98 22.35
N VAL A 133 -4.58 -6.67 22.53
CA VAL A 133 -5.20 -7.50 21.48
C VAL A 133 -5.63 -6.64 20.29
N VAL A 134 -6.31 -5.52 20.55
CA VAL A 134 -6.73 -4.60 19.48
C VAL A 134 -5.58 -3.74 18.96
N GLY A 135 -4.66 -3.32 19.84
CA GLY A 135 -3.46 -2.60 19.43
C GLY A 135 -2.54 -3.45 18.54
N ALA A 136 -2.46 -4.76 18.81
CA ALA A 136 -1.66 -5.68 17.98
C ALA A 136 -2.23 -5.80 16.57
N LEU A 137 -3.56 -5.75 16.39
CA LEU A 137 -4.19 -5.75 15.07
C LEU A 137 -3.84 -4.49 14.27
N HIS A 138 -3.80 -3.33 14.92
CA HIS A 138 -3.35 -2.07 14.31
C HIS A 138 -1.89 -2.17 13.83
N ASN A 139 -0.97 -2.55 14.73
CA ASN A 139 0.45 -2.71 14.40
C ASN A 139 0.67 -3.80 13.34
N GLN A 140 -0.13 -4.87 13.37
CA GLN A 140 -0.11 -5.92 12.36
C GLN A 140 -0.36 -5.35 10.96
N LEU A 141 -1.26 -4.39 10.79
CA LEU A 141 -1.53 -3.82 9.46
C LEU A 141 -0.41 -2.90 8.96
N GLU A 142 0.33 -2.25 9.86
CA GLU A 142 1.55 -1.53 9.48
C GLU A 142 2.63 -2.49 8.99
N VAL A 143 2.84 -3.60 9.71
CA VAL A 143 3.77 -4.66 9.30
C VAL A 143 3.33 -5.28 7.96
N ALA A 144 2.03 -5.47 7.75
CA ALA A 144 1.47 -5.96 6.50
C ALA A 144 1.78 -5.00 5.35
N LEU A 145 1.52 -3.70 5.53
CA LEU A 145 1.84 -2.66 4.56
C LEU A 145 3.33 -2.65 4.24
N LEU A 146 4.20 -2.76 5.25
CA LEU A 146 5.65 -2.86 5.04
C LEU A 146 6.03 -4.06 4.19
N ILE A 147 5.47 -5.24 4.46
CA ILE A 147 5.78 -6.46 3.70
C ILE A 147 5.26 -6.34 2.26
N ILE A 148 4.05 -5.83 2.06
CA ILE A 148 3.46 -5.62 0.73
C ILE A 148 4.31 -4.65 -0.10
N LEU A 149 4.68 -3.52 0.49
CA LEU A 149 5.51 -2.52 -0.17
C LEU A 149 6.89 -3.10 -0.49
N HIS A 150 7.52 -3.84 0.42
CA HIS A 150 8.78 -4.55 0.16
C HIS A 150 8.68 -5.62 -0.94
N SER A 151 7.48 -6.17 -1.15
CA SER A 151 7.21 -7.20 -2.17
C SER A 151 6.80 -6.61 -3.53
N GLY A 152 6.97 -5.29 -3.73
CA GLY A 152 6.60 -4.62 -4.98
C GLY A 152 5.10 -4.36 -5.12
N GLY A 153 4.36 -4.36 -4.00
CA GLY A 153 2.92 -4.06 -3.97
C GLY A 153 2.01 -5.27 -4.11
N ARG A 154 2.57 -6.47 -4.27
CA ARG A 154 1.80 -7.71 -4.39
C ARG A 154 2.23 -8.75 -3.37
N VAL A 155 1.23 -9.40 -2.79
CA VAL A 155 1.42 -10.57 -1.94
C VAL A 155 0.54 -11.69 -2.47
N SER A 156 1.17 -12.76 -2.97
CA SER A 156 0.48 -13.93 -3.52
C SER A 156 0.74 -15.21 -2.71
N SER A 157 1.59 -15.16 -1.69
CA SER A 157 2.04 -16.35 -0.97
C SER A 157 1.24 -16.61 0.30
N MET A 158 0.87 -17.88 0.51
CA MET A 158 0.29 -18.36 1.77
C MET A 158 1.19 -18.06 2.98
N SER A 159 2.52 -17.97 2.75
CA SER A 159 3.49 -17.60 3.78
C SER A 159 3.21 -16.23 4.40
N PHE A 160 2.60 -15.29 3.67
CA PHE A 160 2.25 -13.99 4.24
C PHE A 160 1.31 -14.12 5.42
N GLY A 161 0.20 -14.86 5.27
CA GLY A 161 -0.75 -15.10 6.37
C GLY A 161 -0.08 -15.75 7.57
N LEU A 162 0.84 -16.70 7.33
CA LEU A 162 1.63 -17.34 8.38
C LEU A 162 2.55 -16.36 9.11
N TYR A 163 3.24 -15.46 8.40
CA TYR A 163 4.06 -14.42 9.02
C TYR A 163 3.24 -13.45 9.86
N MET A 164 2.08 -13.03 9.35
CA MET A 164 1.17 -12.13 10.06
C MET A 164 0.61 -12.78 11.33
N PHE A 165 0.23 -14.06 11.26
CA PHE A 165 -0.22 -14.84 12.41
C PHE A 165 0.90 -15.03 13.44
N ALA A 166 2.09 -15.43 12.99
CA ALA A 166 3.26 -15.61 13.87
C ALA A 166 3.63 -14.30 14.58
N TYR A 167 3.58 -13.16 13.88
CA TYR A 167 3.80 -11.84 14.45
C TYR A 167 2.80 -11.52 15.58
N VAL A 168 1.49 -11.71 15.35
CA VAL A 168 0.47 -11.45 16.39
C VAL A 168 0.67 -12.36 17.58
N CYS A 169 0.87 -13.67 17.36
CA CYS A 169 1.13 -14.62 18.43
C CYS A 169 2.37 -14.24 19.25
N ALA A 170 3.48 -13.91 18.59
CA ALA A 170 4.71 -13.50 19.26
C ALA A 170 4.51 -12.22 20.09
N THR A 171 3.86 -11.20 19.51
CA THR A 171 3.60 -9.92 20.19
C THR A 171 2.73 -10.12 21.43
N ILE A 172 1.61 -10.85 21.29
CA ILE A 172 0.70 -11.10 22.42
C ILE A 172 1.35 -11.99 23.48
N MET A 173 2.00 -13.09 23.10
CA MET A 173 2.69 -13.97 24.05
C MET A 173 3.76 -13.22 24.83
N LEU A 174 4.57 -12.38 24.16
CA LEU A 174 5.63 -11.63 24.81
C LEU A 174 5.05 -10.52 25.72
N SER A 175 4.00 -9.81 25.30
CA SER A 175 3.31 -8.84 26.16
C SER A 175 2.63 -9.47 27.39
N VAL A 176 2.14 -10.71 27.28
CA VAL A 176 1.58 -11.45 28.42
C VAL A 176 2.69 -11.92 29.36
N TYR A 177 3.77 -12.48 28.80
CA TYR A 177 4.90 -13.04 29.55
C TYR A 177 5.72 -11.99 30.28
N LEU A 178 5.96 -10.83 29.66
CA LEU A 178 6.68 -9.74 30.28
C LEU A 178 5.85 -9.11 31.42
N GLN A 179 6.56 -8.72 32.47
CA GLN A 179 5.99 -7.99 33.60
C GLN A 179 6.12 -6.49 33.38
N TRP A 180 5.25 -5.73 34.03
CA TRP A 180 5.34 -4.26 34.06
C TRP A 180 6.72 -3.81 34.58
N PRO A 181 7.38 -2.83 33.95
CA PRO A 181 6.98 -2.06 32.77
C PRO A 181 7.49 -2.61 31.43
N LEU A 182 8.14 -3.77 31.42
CA LEU A 182 8.80 -4.34 30.24
C LEU A 182 7.80 -4.71 29.14
N ASP A 183 6.60 -5.16 29.50
CA ASP A 183 5.52 -5.44 28.55
C ASP A 183 5.08 -4.19 27.77
N ALA A 184 4.87 -3.08 28.47
CA ALA A 184 4.52 -1.80 27.86
C ALA A 184 5.66 -1.25 26.99
N ILE A 185 6.91 -1.35 27.47
CA ILE A 185 8.10 -0.93 26.72
C ILE A 185 8.22 -1.74 25.43
N PHE A 186 8.11 -3.07 25.52
CA PHE A 186 8.17 -3.95 24.36
C PHE A 186 7.06 -3.62 23.36
N PHE A 187 5.82 -3.49 23.83
CA PHE A 187 4.67 -3.23 22.96
C PHE A 187 4.81 -1.89 22.22
N ARG A 188 5.27 -0.82 22.90
CA ARG A 188 5.56 0.47 22.27
C ARG A 188 6.74 0.38 21.31
N TRP A 189 7.81 -0.32 21.70
CA TRP A 189 9.01 -0.47 20.88
C TRP A 189 8.70 -1.14 19.54
N GLN A 190 7.94 -2.23 19.53
CA GLN A 190 7.64 -2.94 18.30
C GLN A 190 6.73 -2.11 17.37
N GLY A 191 5.76 -1.35 17.91
CA GLY A 191 4.91 -0.45 17.12
C GLY A 191 5.70 0.72 16.53
N LEU A 192 6.57 1.33 17.33
CA LEU A 192 7.49 2.36 16.82
C LEU A 192 8.40 1.83 15.70
N CYS A 193 8.81 0.56 15.75
CA CYS A 193 9.59 -0.03 14.65
C CYS A 193 8.81 -0.01 13.33
N SER A 194 7.53 -0.39 13.34
CA SER A 194 6.70 -0.35 12.14
C SER A 194 6.38 1.09 11.70
N ASP A 195 6.10 2.01 12.63
CA ASP A 195 5.89 3.44 12.33
C ASP A 195 7.07 4.05 11.57
N PHE A 196 8.28 3.94 12.12
CA PHE A 196 9.49 4.44 11.48
C PHE A 196 9.74 3.72 10.15
N GLY A 197 9.43 2.42 10.08
CA GLY A 197 9.49 1.65 8.84
C GLY A 197 8.62 2.24 7.73
N LEU A 198 7.38 2.62 8.06
CA LEU A 198 6.45 3.18 7.07
C LEU A 198 6.94 4.52 6.54
N ILE A 199 7.47 5.40 7.40
CA ILE A 199 8.08 6.67 6.97
C ILE A 199 9.22 6.41 6.00
N VAL A 200 10.17 5.54 6.38
CA VAL A 200 11.33 5.22 5.52
C VAL A 200 10.85 4.65 4.18
N MET A 201 9.85 3.78 4.19
CA MET A 201 9.30 3.19 2.98
C MET A 201 8.63 4.24 2.08
N PHE A 202 7.76 5.09 2.62
CA PHE A 202 7.06 6.12 1.85
C PHE A 202 8.04 7.16 1.29
N VAL A 203 9.06 7.57 2.06
CA VAL A 203 10.12 8.45 1.56
C VAL A 203 10.89 7.80 0.41
N ARG A 204 11.23 6.51 0.51
CA ARG A 204 11.90 5.78 -0.58
C ARG A 204 11.02 5.69 -1.83
N MET A 205 9.73 5.43 -1.66
CA MET A 205 8.75 5.39 -2.74
C MET A 205 8.60 6.76 -3.43
N TYR A 206 8.55 7.85 -2.65
CA TYR A 206 8.55 9.22 -3.17
C TYR A 206 9.81 9.52 -3.99
N MET A 207 10.99 9.21 -3.44
CA MET A 207 12.27 9.45 -4.14
C MET A 207 12.41 8.61 -5.41
N ALA A 208 11.99 7.34 -5.38
CA ALA A 208 12.01 6.47 -6.56
C ALA A 208 11.08 7.00 -7.66
N THR A 209 9.87 7.38 -7.28
CA THR A 209 8.89 7.96 -8.19
C THR A 209 9.38 9.26 -8.81
N LYS A 210 9.88 10.18 -7.98
CA LYS A 210 10.44 11.45 -8.45
C LYS A 210 11.63 11.23 -9.41
N LYS A 211 12.57 10.36 -9.05
CA LYS A 211 13.73 10.06 -9.90
C LYS A 211 13.33 9.48 -11.26
N GLN A 212 12.35 8.58 -11.29
CA GLN A 212 11.86 8.01 -12.56
C GLN A 212 11.17 9.08 -13.41
N LEU A 213 10.32 9.91 -12.81
CA LEU A 213 9.69 11.05 -13.48
C LEU A 213 10.73 12.02 -14.07
N ASP A 214 11.78 12.34 -13.31
CA ASP A 214 12.87 13.21 -13.78
C ASP A 214 13.67 12.55 -14.93
N SER A 215 13.78 11.21 -14.94
CA SER A 215 14.52 10.47 -15.97
C SER A 215 13.83 10.42 -17.33
N PHE A 216 12.50 10.58 -17.38
CA PHE A 216 11.76 10.75 -18.64
C PHE A 216 12.04 12.11 -19.32
N GLY A 217 12.86 12.97 -18.69
CA GLY A 217 13.27 14.25 -19.25
C GLY A 217 12.21 15.33 -19.06
N ASN A 218 12.28 16.40 -19.88
CA ASN A 218 11.28 17.46 -19.84
C ASN A 218 9.91 16.85 -20.15
N ARG A 219 9.07 16.71 -19.12
CA ARG A 219 7.78 16.02 -19.17
C ARG A 219 6.86 16.60 -20.23
N ASP A 220 6.93 17.91 -20.45
CA ASP A 220 6.21 18.59 -21.53
C ASP A 220 6.56 18.01 -22.90
N ARG A 221 7.79 17.54 -23.06
CA ARG A 221 8.29 16.92 -24.28
C ARG A 221 7.78 15.49 -24.44
N HIS A 222 7.68 14.72 -23.36
CA HIS A 222 7.11 13.37 -23.39
C HIS A 222 5.59 13.41 -23.61
N ASP A 223 4.90 14.32 -22.91
CA ASP A 223 3.47 14.55 -23.09
C ASP A 223 3.19 15.08 -24.51
N ALA A 224 4.04 15.95 -25.05
CA ALA A 224 3.98 16.36 -26.45
C ALA A 224 4.24 15.18 -27.41
N GLN A 225 5.21 14.30 -27.13
CA GLN A 225 5.46 13.12 -27.95
C GLN A 225 4.29 12.14 -27.94
N LEU A 226 3.66 11.92 -26.79
CA LEU A 226 2.44 11.11 -26.67
C LEU A 226 1.27 11.75 -27.42
N ALA A 227 1.10 13.07 -27.30
CA ALA A 227 0.07 13.80 -28.04
C ALA A 227 0.28 13.69 -29.55
N THR A 228 1.52 13.85 -30.03
CA THR A 228 1.88 13.66 -31.45
C THR A 228 1.66 12.22 -31.90
N ALA A 229 2.03 11.22 -31.09
CA ALA A 229 1.82 9.81 -31.41
C ALA A 229 0.32 9.46 -31.46
N GLN A 230 -0.48 10.03 -30.57
CA GLN A 230 -1.94 9.86 -30.57
C GLN A 230 -2.57 10.52 -31.79
N GLU A 231 -2.18 11.76 -32.12
CA GLU A 231 -2.65 12.47 -33.32
C GLU A 231 -2.29 11.70 -34.61
N GLU A 232 -1.08 11.12 -34.67
CA GLU A 232 -0.66 10.28 -35.80
C GLU A 232 -1.47 8.98 -35.88
N ALA A 233 -1.74 8.33 -34.75
CA ALA A 233 -2.60 7.14 -34.71
C ALA A 233 -4.03 7.45 -35.16
N ASP A 234 -4.60 8.58 -34.70
CA ASP A 234 -5.93 9.04 -35.08
C ASP A 234 -5.96 9.37 -36.59
N ARG A 235 -4.93 10.04 -37.12
CA ARG A 235 -4.77 10.28 -38.56
C ARG A 235 -4.75 8.98 -39.36
N LEU A 236 -3.94 8.00 -38.97
CA LEU A 236 -3.87 6.70 -39.63
C LEU A 236 -5.21 5.95 -39.59
N SER A 237 -5.97 6.07 -38.49
CA SER A 237 -7.31 5.49 -38.39
C SER A 237 -8.30 6.14 -39.36
N HIS A 238 -8.25 7.47 -39.51
CA HIS A 238 -9.07 8.21 -40.46
C HIS A 238 -8.71 7.85 -41.92
N GLU A 239 -7.42 7.73 -42.24
CA GLU A 239 -6.95 7.30 -43.56
C GLU A 239 -7.44 5.88 -43.92
N GLN A 240 -7.42 4.94 -42.97
CA GLN A 240 -7.97 3.60 -43.18
C GLN A 240 -9.49 3.62 -43.46
N HIS A 241 -10.25 4.47 -42.75
CA HIS A 241 -11.68 4.63 -43.01
C HIS A 241 -11.98 5.23 -44.40
N HIS A 242 -11.18 6.19 -44.86
CA HIS A 242 -11.33 6.74 -46.21
C HIS A 242 -10.90 5.76 -47.32
N ALA A 243 -9.85 4.97 -47.10
CA ALA A 243 -9.43 3.94 -48.04
C ALA A 243 -10.50 2.84 -48.21
N SER A 244 -11.14 2.42 -47.11
CA SER A 244 -12.19 1.39 -47.17
C SER A 244 -13.47 1.85 -47.89
N SER A 245 -13.87 3.12 -47.72
CA SER A 245 -15.09 3.66 -48.34
C SER A 245 -14.98 3.89 -49.85
N SER A 246 -13.78 4.18 -50.37
CA SER A 246 -13.57 4.35 -51.82
C SER A 246 -13.62 3.04 -52.62
N SER A 247 -13.36 1.88 -51.98
CA SER A 247 -13.39 0.57 -52.66
C SER A 247 -14.79 -0.04 -52.82
N SER A 248 -15.81 0.47 -52.11
CA SER A 248 -17.16 -0.12 -52.09
C SER A 248 -18.11 0.37 -53.18
N SER A 249 -17.65 1.18 -54.15
CA SER A 249 -18.51 1.79 -55.18
C SER A 249 -18.73 0.94 -56.45
N ARG A 250 -18.28 -0.32 -56.49
CA ARG A 250 -18.43 -1.20 -57.67
C ARG A 250 -19.02 -2.58 -57.32
N HIS A 251 -20.26 -2.62 -56.85
CA HIS A 251 -21.11 -3.79 -57.09
C HIS A 251 -22.60 -3.44 -56.96
N THR A 252 -23.20 -3.01 -58.07
CA THR A 252 -24.64 -3.02 -58.25
C THR A 252 -25.07 -4.43 -58.66
N SER A 253 -25.63 -5.20 -57.72
CA SER A 253 -26.43 -6.39 -58.05
C SER A 253 -27.91 -6.10 -57.79
N PRO A 254 -28.81 -6.34 -58.77
CA PRO A 254 -30.23 -6.08 -58.62
C PRO A 254 -30.99 -7.29 -58.04
N GLY A 255 -31.90 -7.01 -57.10
CA GLY A 255 -33.16 -7.75 -56.93
C GLY A 255 -33.18 -8.93 -55.96
N GLY A 256 -33.83 -8.75 -54.81
CA GLY A 256 -34.27 -9.84 -53.93
C GLY A 256 -35.27 -9.35 -52.87
N PRO A 257 -36.40 -10.05 -52.62
CA PRO A 257 -37.56 -9.51 -51.89
C PRO A 257 -37.47 -9.64 -50.37
N ALA A 258 -38.27 -8.80 -49.71
CA ALA A 258 -38.36 -8.56 -48.28
C ALA A 258 -38.81 -9.77 -47.44
N SER A 259 -38.32 -9.83 -46.19
CA SER A 259 -38.84 -10.70 -45.12
C SER A 259 -38.52 -10.11 -43.73
N PRO A 260 -39.28 -10.49 -42.68
CA PRO A 260 -39.69 -9.56 -41.63
C PRO A 260 -38.92 -9.66 -40.28
N LEU A 261 -39.10 -8.60 -39.48
CA LEU A 261 -38.60 -8.39 -38.10
C LEU A 261 -38.79 -9.59 -37.16
N PRO A 262 -37.87 -9.76 -36.19
CA PRO A 262 -38.22 -10.30 -34.89
C PRO A 262 -37.94 -9.33 -33.74
N THR A 263 -38.84 -9.47 -32.77
CA THR A 263 -39.07 -8.78 -31.51
C THR A 263 -37.96 -9.02 -30.48
N THR A 264 -37.50 -7.96 -29.81
CA THR A 264 -36.53 -8.06 -28.71
C THR A 264 -37.24 -8.23 -27.36
N VAL A 265 -36.98 -9.35 -26.70
CA VAL A 265 -37.42 -9.70 -25.34
C VAL A 265 -36.46 -9.08 -24.32
N GLN A 266 -37.00 -8.32 -23.36
CA GLN A 266 -36.27 -7.81 -22.19
C GLN A 266 -36.23 -8.88 -21.09
N SER A 267 -35.03 -9.23 -20.61
CA SER A 267 -34.83 -10.02 -19.40
C SER A 267 -34.33 -9.13 -18.25
N HIS A 268 -35.15 -8.98 -17.21
CA HIS A 268 -34.77 -8.37 -15.94
C HIS A 268 -33.97 -9.38 -15.09
N HIS A 269 -32.75 -9.02 -14.69
CA HIS A 269 -32.01 -9.69 -13.61
C HIS A 269 -31.84 -8.74 -12.43
N SER A 270 -32.45 -9.10 -11.30
CA SER A 270 -32.30 -8.47 -10.00
C SER A 270 -31.08 -9.07 -9.28
N HIS A 271 -30.11 -8.22 -8.93
CA HIS A 271 -28.96 -8.62 -8.11
C HIS A 271 -29.25 -8.37 -6.63
N SER A 272 -29.19 -9.45 -5.83
CA SER A 272 -29.28 -9.42 -4.37
C SER A 272 -27.95 -8.95 -3.75
N PRO A 273 -27.94 -8.01 -2.78
CA PRO A 273 -26.73 -7.44 -2.17
C PRO A 273 -25.87 -8.42 -1.35
N LEU A 274 -26.36 -9.63 -1.05
CA LEU A 274 -25.68 -10.58 -0.16
C LEU A 274 -24.54 -11.39 -0.82
N HIS A 275 -24.43 -11.35 -2.15
CA HIS A 275 -23.42 -12.13 -2.88
C HIS A 275 -22.00 -11.53 -2.82
N HIS A 276 -21.86 -10.26 -2.41
CA HIS A 276 -20.55 -9.58 -2.31
C HIS A 276 -19.77 -9.91 -1.04
N LEU A 277 -20.44 -10.28 0.06
CA LEU A 277 -19.75 -10.64 1.30
C LEU A 277 -19.15 -12.06 1.25
N GLN A 278 -19.76 -12.97 0.48
CA GLN A 278 -19.29 -14.35 0.35
C GLN A 278 -18.12 -14.52 -0.65
N SER A 279 -17.97 -13.62 -1.62
CA SER A 279 -16.92 -13.71 -2.64
C SER A 279 -15.54 -13.27 -2.13
N GLY A 280 -15.48 -12.37 -1.13
CA GLY A 280 -14.23 -11.96 -0.48
C GLY A 280 -13.56 -13.07 0.32
N TRP A 281 -14.35 -13.89 1.01
CA TRP A 281 -13.84 -15.02 1.83
C TRP A 281 -13.46 -16.25 1.00
N LYS A 282 -14.19 -16.56 -0.08
CA LYS A 282 -13.88 -17.72 -0.95
C LYS A 282 -12.57 -17.57 -1.74
N LYS A 283 -12.07 -16.34 -1.94
CA LYS A 283 -10.75 -16.11 -2.57
C LYS A 283 -9.56 -16.57 -1.70
N PHE A 284 -9.74 -16.77 -0.39
CA PHE A 284 -8.68 -17.21 0.52
C PHE A 284 -8.54 -18.73 0.66
N VAL A 285 -9.49 -19.52 0.15
CA VAL A 285 -9.53 -21.00 0.33
C VAL A 285 -9.40 -21.78 -0.97
N ALA A 286 -9.20 -21.12 -2.12
CA ALA A 286 -8.92 -21.83 -3.37
C ALA A 286 -7.49 -22.40 -3.36
N LEU A 287 -7.39 -23.70 -3.08
CA LEU A 287 -6.20 -24.53 -3.31
C LEU A 287 -5.67 -24.35 -4.73
N ALA A 288 -4.35 -24.31 -4.88
CA ALA A 288 -3.67 -24.26 -6.17
C ALA A 288 -4.08 -25.46 -7.06
N PRO A 289 -4.30 -25.26 -8.37
CA PRO A 289 -4.56 -26.37 -9.26
C PRO A 289 -3.32 -27.26 -9.36
N THR A 290 -3.49 -28.54 -9.06
CA THR A 290 -2.49 -29.59 -9.29
C THR A 290 -2.23 -29.72 -10.80
N LEU A 291 -0.97 -29.55 -11.19
CA LEU A 291 -0.49 -29.92 -12.52
C LEU A 291 -0.59 -31.44 -12.68
N ASN A 292 -1.54 -31.90 -13.50
CA ASN A 292 -1.54 -33.26 -14.02
C ASN A 292 -0.35 -33.40 -14.97
N SER A 293 0.64 -34.22 -14.59
CA SER A 293 1.64 -34.73 -15.51
C SER A 293 1.01 -35.88 -16.31
N GLU A 294 0.70 -35.63 -17.57
CA GLU A 294 0.46 -36.70 -18.54
C GLU A 294 1.75 -37.50 -18.73
N ASN A 295 1.70 -38.77 -18.29
CA ASN A 295 2.52 -39.84 -18.80
C ASN A 295 1.92 -40.24 -20.15
N ASP A 296 2.65 -40.06 -21.24
CA ASP A 296 2.49 -40.93 -22.41
C ASP A 296 3.85 -41.26 -23.01
N SER A 297 4.12 -42.56 -22.98
CA SER A 297 5.30 -43.23 -23.49
C SER A 297 4.98 -43.86 -24.84
N ILE A 298 5.72 -43.52 -25.90
CA ILE A 298 5.88 -44.40 -27.08
C ILE A 298 7.33 -44.34 -27.58
N PRO A 299 8.01 -45.48 -27.81
CA PRO A 299 9.33 -45.56 -28.41
C PRO A 299 9.29 -45.90 -29.92
N GLY A 300 10.26 -45.36 -30.66
CA GLY A 300 10.85 -46.01 -31.83
C GLY A 300 10.48 -45.49 -33.22
N THR A 301 11.42 -44.82 -33.91
CA THR A 301 12.30 -45.38 -34.96
C THR A 301 12.93 -44.26 -35.82
N PRO A 302 14.11 -44.48 -36.42
CA PRO A 302 14.84 -43.46 -37.18
C PRO A 302 14.69 -43.67 -38.70
N ASN A 303 14.55 -42.58 -39.46
CA ASN A 303 15.17 -42.39 -40.78
C ASN A 303 14.75 -41.07 -41.41
N GLY A 304 15.67 -40.46 -42.16
CA GLY A 304 15.30 -39.56 -43.25
C GLY A 304 16.09 -38.27 -43.31
N ASN A 305 17.25 -38.33 -43.97
CA ASN A 305 18.00 -37.22 -44.54
C ASN A 305 17.12 -36.10 -45.10
N HIS A 306 17.40 -34.84 -44.74
CA HIS A 306 17.42 -33.74 -45.71
C HIS A 306 18.34 -32.63 -45.22
N ALA A 307 19.36 -32.36 -46.04
CA ALA A 307 20.26 -31.23 -45.92
C ALA A 307 19.57 -29.96 -46.46
N ALA A 308 19.64 -28.86 -45.72
CA ALA A 308 19.53 -27.50 -46.28
C ALA A 308 20.17 -26.46 -45.34
N GLN A 309 21.31 -25.93 -45.80
CA GLN A 309 21.78 -24.55 -45.67
C GLN A 309 21.64 -23.83 -44.32
N ALA A 310 22.76 -23.79 -43.59
CA ALA A 310 23.02 -22.79 -42.56
C ALA A 310 23.66 -21.54 -43.20
N ILE A 311 22.94 -20.43 -43.19
CA ILE A 311 23.50 -19.08 -43.39
C ILE A 311 23.94 -18.57 -42.01
N SER A 312 25.23 -18.30 -41.88
CA SER A 312 25.87 -17.61 -40.77
C SER A 312 25.61 -16.11 -40.81
N HIS A 313 25.28 -15.47 -39.67
CA HIS A 313 25.98 -14.27 -39.20
C HIS A 313 25.66 -13.96 -37.71
N PRO A 314 26.59 -13.29 -36.99
CA PRO A 314 26.51 -13.04 -35.54
C PRO A 314 26.06 -11.60 -35.23
N SER A 315 25.41 -11.37 -34.07
CA SER A 315 25.81 -10.36 -33.07
C SER A 315 24.82 -10.30 -31.88
N PRO A 316 25.29 -10.14 -30.62
CA PRO A 316 24.45 -9.91 -29.46
C PRO A 316 24.21 -8.40 -29.25
N GLY A 317 23.02 -7.92 -29.60
CA GLY A 317 22.57 -6.56 -29.30
C GLY A 317 21.70 -6.53 -28.04
N ASN A 318 22.15 -5.80 -27.02
CA ASN A 318 21.38 -5.44 -25.82
C ASN A 318 19.99 -4.89 -26.19
N ARG A 319 18.93 -5.64 -25.87
CA ARG A 319 17.54 -5.17 -25.92
C ARG A 319 17.10 -4.69 -24.54
N PHE A 320 17.25 -3.39 -24.31
CA PHE A 320 16.35 -2.60 -23.45
C PHE A 320 15.97 -1.36 -24.27
N ALA A 321 15.06 -1.56 -25.22
CA ALA A 321 14.33 -0.48 -25.85
C ALA A 321 12.94 -0.50 -25.25
N GLY A 322 12.56 0.57 -24.56
CA GLY A 322 11.23 0.73 -23.99
C GLY A 322 10.18 0.55 -25.07
N GLU A 323 9.29 -0.41 -24.88
CA GLU A 323 8.09 -0.51 -25.70
C GLU A 323 7.23 0.74 -25.45
N PRO A 324 6.72 1.40 -26.50
CA PRO A 324 5.74 2.46 -26.36
C PRO A 324 4.45 1.91 -25.74
N ALA A 325 3.81 2.72 -24.90
CA ALA A 325 2.53 2.43 -24.29
C ALA A 325 1.56 1.83 -25.33
N GLN A 326 1.12 0.60 -25.09
CA GLN A 326 0.15 -0.05 -25.95
C GLN A 326 -1.17 0.70 -25.89
N THR A 327 -1.52 1.41 -26.95
CA THR A 327 -2.90 1.82 -27.23
C THR A 327 -3.72 0.54 -27.34
N ILE A 328 -4.58 0.26 -26.35
CA ILE A 328 -5.48 -0.90 -26.41
C ILE A 328 -6.56 -0.59 -27.44
N VAL A 329 -6.27 -0.91 -28.70
CA VAL A 329 -7.25 -0.93 -29.78
C VAL A 329 -8.12 -2.17 -29.57
N THR A 330 -9.28 -2.00 -28.92
CA THR A 330 -10.24 -3.11 -28.78
C THR A 330 -11.00 -3.26 -30.08
N LEU A 331 -10.60 -4.23 -30.89
CA LEU A 331 -11.31 -4.67 -32.09
C LEU A 331 -12.46 -5.60 -31.67
N ASN A 332 -13.67 -5.06 -31.53
CA ASN A 332 -14.86 -5.89 -31.36
C ASN A 332 -15.32 -6.37 -32.73
N THR A 333 -14.93 -7.60 -33.08
CA THR A 333 -15.42 -8.28 -34.28
C THR A 333 -16.69 -9.04 -33.92
N THR A 334 -17.86 -8.42 -34.07
CA THR A 334 -19.13 -9.16 -34.01
C THR A 334 -19.28 -9.99 -35.28
N THR A 335 -18.98 -11.28 -35.21
CA THR A 335 -19.28 -12.24 -36.27
C THR A 335 -20.77 -12.60 -36.22
N SER A 336 -21.58 -11.97 -37.07
CA SER A 336 -22.92 -12.49 -37.35
C SER A 336 -22.78 -13.72 -38.26
N ASN A 337 -23.27 -14.88 -37.80
CA ASN A 337 -23.39 -16.08 -38.63
C ASN A 337 -24.41 -15.82 -39.75
N GLY A 338 -23.91 -15.41 -40.91
CA GLY A 338 -24.71 -15.09 -42.08
C GLY A 338 -23.89 -14.21 -43.01
N SER A 339 -23.49 -14.79 -44.13
CA SER A 339 -22.69 -14.19 -45.20
C SER A 339 -23.01 -12.72 -45.47
N ASN A 340 -22.14 -11.83 -44.98
CA ASN A 340 -21.52 -10.72 -45.73
C ASN A 340 -20.70 -9.84 -44.78
N ALA A 341 -19.45 -9.58 -45.18
CA ALA A 341 -18.48 -8.59 -44.68
C ALA A 341 -18.62 -8.16 -43.21
N GLY A 342 -17.85 -8.78 -42.33
CA GLY A 342 -17.71 -8.36 -40.93
C GLY A 342 -17.12 -6.95 -40.83
N ILE A 343 -17.94 -5.95 -40.53
CA ILE A 343 -17.50 -4.59 -40.24
C ILE A 343 -16.92 -4.60 -38.81
N SER A 344 -15.61 -4.49 -38.72
CA SER A 344 -14.92 -4.32 -37.45
C SER A 344 -15.05 -2.86 -37.01
N LYS A 345 -15.82 -2.60 -35.96
CA LYS A 345 -15.99 -1.24 -35.41
C LYS A 345 -14.85 -0.98 -34.43
N VAL A 346 -13.88 -0.18 -34.86
CA VAL A 346 -12.81 0.32 -33.98
C VAL A 346 -13.38 1.48 -33.18
N SER A 347 -13.42 1.34 -31.85
CA SER A 347 -13.87 2.38 -30.93
C SER A 347 -12.63 2.96 -30.24
N ILE A 348 -12.17 4.12 -30.69
CA ILE A 348 -11.16 4.92 -29.98
C ILE A 348 -11.90 5.87 -29.05
N VAL A 349 -11.86 5.59 -27.75
CA VAL A 349 -12.41 6.50 -26.73
C VAL A 349 -11.31 7.47 -26.37
N ALA A 350 -11.33 8.66 -26.99
CA ALA A 350 -10.52 9.78 -26.55
C ALA A 350 -11.05 10.25 -25.18
N LEU A 351 -10.26 10.06 -24.13
CA LEU A 351 -10.55 10.63 -22.81
C LEU A 351 -10.42 12.15 -22.92
N ASN A 352 -11.55 12.84 -22.88
CA ASN A 352 -11.63 14.29 -22.87
C ASN A 352 -10.75 14.83 -21.72
N GLN A 353 -9.82 15.73 -22.03
CA GLN A 353 -8.73 16.14 -21.13
C GLN A 353 -9.16 17.09 -20.01
N ASP A 354 -10.42 17.53 -20.00
CA ASP A 354 -10.80 18.70 -19.23
C ASP A 354 -11.71 18.39 -18.04
N GLU A 355 -11.23 18.93 -16.91
CA GLU A 355 -11.91 19.15 -15.63
C GLU A 355 -12.05 17.94 -14.69
N SER A 356 -11.01 17.76 -13.87
CA SER A 356 -11.28 17.35 -12.49
C SER A 356 -12.20 18.39 -11.89
N ILE A 357 -13.24 17.97 -11.17
CA ILE A 357 -14.27 18.83 -10.55
C ILE A 357 -13.67 19.97 -9.69
N TRP A 358 -12.37 19.94 -9.41
CA TRP A 358 -11.62 20.91 -8.61
C TRP A 358 -10.50 21.66 -9.35
N GLY A 359 -10.29 21.45 -10.66
CA GLY A 359 -9.22 22.11 -11.42
C GLY A 359 -7.78 21.81 -10.96
N VAL A 360 -7.57 20.89 -10.00
CA VAL A 360 -6.24 20.57 -9.48
C VAL A 360 -5.66 19.38 -10.24
N GLN A 361 -4.66 19.66 -11.07
CA GLN A 361 -3.85 18.64 -11.74
C GLN A 361 -2.86 18.06 -10.73
N TRP A 362 -3.24 16.99 -10.03
CA TRP A 362 -2.36 16.34 -9.05
C TRP A 362 -1.13 15.75 -9.72
N ARG A 363 0.04 16.15 -9.21
CA ARG A 363 1.36 15.68 -9.69
C ARG A 363 1.83 14.51 -8.86
N ASN A 364 2.46 13.58 -9.55
CA ASN A 364 2.59 12.21 -9.09
C ASN A 364 3.82 11.89 -8.22
N PRO A 365 4.48 12.86 -7.56
CA PRO A 365 5.08 12.51 -6.27
C PRO A 365 4.34 13.15 -5.09
N ASP A 366 3.53 14.18 -5.31
CA ASP A 366 2.91 14.97 -4.24
C ASP A 366 1.84 14.17 -3.49
N GLN A 367 1.17 13.24 -4.17
CA GLN A 367 0.23 12.30 -3.56
C GLN A 367 0.93 11.40 -2.53
N ILE A 368 2.13 10.90 -2.83
CA ILE A 368 2.94 10.12 -1.88
C ILE A 368 3.37 10.99 -0.69
N GLY A 369 3.51 12.30 -0.90
CA GLY A 369 3.74 13.28 0.16
C GLY A 369 2.65 13.24 1.25
N LEU A 370 1.40 12.91 0.92
CA LEU A 370 0.33 12.73 1.90
C LEU A 370 0.59 11.53 2.82
N LEU A 371 1.06 10.40 2.26
CA LEU A 371 1.43 9.21 3.04
C LEU A 371 2.60 9.49 3.98
N ILE A 372 3.60 10.24 3.50
CA ILE A 372 4.75 10.67 4.33
C ILE A 372 4.27 11.57 5.45
N ALA A 373 3.45 12.59 5.15
CA ALA A 373 2.92 13.51 6.16
C ALA A 373 2.09 12.76 7.21
N ALA A 374 1.19 11.87 6.79
CA ALA A 374 0.38 11.04 7.68
C ALA A 374 1.26 10.19 8.61
N ALA A 375 2.25 9.49 8.06
CA ALA A 375 3.16 8.65 8.85
C ALA A 375 4.03 9.48 9.82
N ILE A 376 4.46 10.69 9.44
CA ILE A 376 5.22 11.58 10.31
C ILE A 376 4.35 12.05 11.49
N PHE A 377 3.12 12.51 11.26
CA PHE A 377 2.24 12.90 12.37
C PHE A 377 2.03 11.73 13.32
N HIS A 378 1.75 10.54 12.77
CA HIS A 378 1.50 9.34 13.56
C HIS A 378 2.71 8.96 14.44
N VAL A 379 3.92 8.88 13.87
CA VAL A 379 5.12 8.56 14.67
C VAL A 379 5.43 9.64 15.69
N LEU A 380 5.17 10.92 15.40
CA LEU A 380 5.44 12.02 16.32
C LEU A 380 4.59 11.89 17.58
N GLY A 381 3.30 11.57 17.43
CA GLY A 381 2.43 11.29 18.57
C GLY A 381 2.88 10.09 19.41
N ASN A 382 3.24 8.99 18.74
CA ASN A 382 3.77 7.79 19.39
C ASN A 382 5.10 8.08 20.12
N CYS A 383 5.98 8.91 19.53
CA CYS A 383 7.22 9.35 20.16
C CYS A 383 6.96 10.23 21.38
N MET A 384 6.06 11.22 21.28
CA MET A 384 5.77 12.12 22.39
C MET A 384 5.23 11.37 23.61
N THR A 385 4.27 10.45 23.41
CA THR A 385 3.72 9.64 24.51
C THR A 385 4.69 8.60 25.05
N THR A 386 5.65 8.14 24.24
CA THR A 386 6.70 7.25 24.72
C THR A 386 7.75 8.01 25.54
N ILE A 387 8.14 9.22 25.13
CA ILE A 387 9.15 10.03 25.81
C ILE A 387 8.59 10.65 27.11
N TRP A 388 7.37 11.18 27.06
CA TRP A 388 6.72 11.86 28.19
C TRP A 388 5.47 11.09 28.63
N ALA A 389 5.64 9.81 28.97
CA ALA A 389 4.55 8.89 29.30
C ALA A 389 3.65 9.32 30.48
N THR A 390 4.10 10.23 31.35
CA THR A 390 3.31 10.75 32.47
C THR A 390 2.71 12.14 32.21
N SER A 391 2.84 12.67 30.98
CA SER A 391 2.38 14.01 30.61
C SER A 391 1.01 13.96 29.90
N ILE A 392 0.03 14.65 30.48
CA ILE A 392 -1.30 14.80 29.85
C ILE A 392 -1.21 15.51 28.49
N TYR A 393 -0.28 16.46 28.34
CA TYR A 393 -0.07 17.15 27.06
C TYR A 393 0.53 16.24 25.99
N ALA A 394 1.38 15.29 26.38
CA ALA A 394 1.89 14.29 25.44
C ALA A 394 0.76 13.36 24.98
N MET A 395 -0.13 12.94 25.89
CA MET A 395 -1.34 12.20 25.49
C MET A 395 -2.27 13.01 24.59
N ALA A 396 -2.49 14.29 24.88
CA ALA A 396 -3.28 15.16 24.01
C ALA A 396 -2.66 15.25 22.61
N ALA A 397 -1.35 15.46 22.53
CA ALA A 397 -0.62 15.52 21.27
C ALA A 397 -0.71 14.21 20.48
N PHE A 398 -0.65 13.05 21.14
CA PHE A 398 -0.88 11.75 20.51
C PHE A 398 -2.28 11.65 19.90
N HIS A 399 -3.33 11.98 20.64
CA HIS A 399 -4.70 11.94 20.11
C HIS A 399 -4.90 12.89 18.93
N VAL A 400 -4.36 14.11 19.02
CA VAL A 400 -4.38 15.07 17.91
C VAL A 400 -3.63 14.52 16.70
N SER A 401 -2.47 13.88 16.91
CA SER A 401 -1.70 13.31 15.81
C SER A 401 -2.45 12.20 15.08
N TYR A 402 -3.22 11.36 15.79
CA TYR A 402 -4.10 10.36 15.18
C TYR A 402 -5.23 11.06 14.41
N GLY A 403 -5.81 12.11 15.00
CA GLY A 403 -6.81 12.95 14.36
C GLY A 403 -6.35 13.63 13.07
N LEU A 404 -5.04 13.80 12.86
CA LEU A 404 -4.46 14.31 11.61
C LEU A 404 -4.06 13.19 10.65
N SER A 405 -3.43 12.14 11.17
CA SER A 405 -2.81 11.09 10.34
C SER A 405 -3.83 10.29 9.54
N PHE A 406 -4.91 9.84 10.19
CA PHE A 406 -5.88 8.97 9.52
C PHE A 406 -6.76 9.69 8.49
N PRO A 407 -7.19 10.95 8.73
CA PRO A 407 -7.79 11.75 7.66
C PRO A 407 -6.84 11.99 6.48
N LEU A 408 -5.53 12.14 6.69
CA LEU A 408 -4.56 12.25 5.60
C LEU A 408 -4.43 10.94 4.80
N TYR A 409 -4.44 9.77 5.47
CA TYR A 409 -4.52 8.48 4.77
C TYR A 409 -5.81 8.33 3.97
N ALA A 410 -6.95 8.69 4.55
CA ALA A 410 -8.24 8.66 3.85
C ALA A 410 -8.25 9.63 2.65
N TYR A 411 -7.63 10.80 2.79
CA TYR A 411 -7.49 11.76 1.70
C TYR A 411 -6.57 11.25 0.60
N TYR A 412 -5.47 10.57 0.94
CA TYR A 412 -4.65 9.85 -0.04
C TYR A 412 -5.49 8.83 -0.82
N LEU A 413 -6.29 7.99 -0.13
CA LEU A 413 -7.17 7.02 -0.80
C LEU A 413 -8.16 7.69 -1.75
N TYR A 414 -8.70 8.85 -1.36
CA TYR A 414 -9.59 9.62 -2.22
C TYR A 414 -8.87 10.09 -3.47
N VAL A 415 -7.71 10.73 -3.31
CA VAL A 415 -6.91 11.29 -4.40
C VAL A 415 -6.42 10.19 -5.35
N ASP A 416 -5.96 9.05 -4.84
CA ASP A 416 -5.50 7.93 -5.66
C ASP A 416 -6.63 7.29 -6.48
N ASN A 417 -7.79 7.01 -5.84
CA ASN A 417 -8.89 6.35 -6.53
C ASN A 417 -9.69 7.26 -7.49
N HIS A 418 -9.62 8.58 -7.31
CA HIS A 418 -10.38 9.57 -8.09
C HIS A 418 -9.51 10.46 -8.98
N ALA A 419 -8.20 10.17 -9.08
CA ALA A 419 -7.36 10.83 -10.06
C ALA A 419 -7.88 10.54 -11.48
N LEU A 420 -8.18 11.59 -12.24
CA LEU A 420 -8.66 11.46 -13.62
C LEU A 420 -7.60 10.91 -14.59
N ARG A 421 -6.33 10.93 -14.19
CA ARG A 421 -5.21 10.44 -14.99
C ARG A 421 -4.57 9.27 -14.27
N GLN A 422 -4.21 8.24 -15.03
CA GLN A 422 -3.42 7.12 -14.53
C GLN A 422 -2.10 7.66 -13.98
N THR A 423 -1.98 7.54 -12.67
CA THR A 423 -0.77 7.86 -11.92
C THR A 423 0.10 6.61 -11.85
N LYS A 424 1.37 6.70 -12.28
CA LYS A 424 2.38 5.66 -12.06
C LYS A 424 3.22 5.97 -10.82
N VAL A 425 3.14 5.10 -9.82
CA VAL A 425 3.99 5.16 -8.62
C VAL A 425 5.10 4.13 -8.78
N TYR A 426 6.35 4.57 -8.72
CA TYR A 426 7.48 3.67 -8.92
C TYR A 426 7.96 3.13 -7.57
N MET A 427 7.89 1.80 -7.44
CA MET A 427 8.34 1.11 -6.24
C MET A 427 9.87 1.18 -6.12
N PRO A 428 10.41 1.42 -4.92
CA PRO A 428 11.85 1.50 -4.75
C PRO A 428 12.51 0.14 -5.00
N GLU A 429 13.72 0.14 -5.55
CA GLU A 429 14.47 -1.11 -5.71
C GLU A 429 14.82 -1.73 -4.35
N PHE A 430 14.44 -2.99 -4.16
CA PHE A 430 14.71 -3.77 -2.95
C PHE A 430 15.96 -4.62 -3.12
N SER A 431 17.13 -4.02 -2.93
CA SER A 431 18.34 -4.82 -2.68
C SER A 431 18.33 -5.33 -1.23
N LYS A 432 18.89 -6.52 -0.98
CA LYS A 432 19.01 -7.08 0.39
C LYS A 432 19.61 -6.08 1.37
N ILE A 433 20.60 -5.31 0.91
CA ILE A 433 21.30 -4.30 1.71
C ILE A 433 20.40 -3.09 2.02
N LYS A 434 19.66 -2.56 1.03
CA LYS A 434 18.71 -1.45 1.24
C LYS A 434 17.56 -1.84 2.18
N THR A 435 17.06 -3.06 2.07
CA THR A 435 16.03 -3.61 2.97
C THR A 435 16.57 -3.74 4.39
N PHE A 436 17.75 -4.36 4.56
CA PHE A 436 18.40 -4.48 5.87
C PHE A 436 18.64 -3.11 6.51
N THR A 437 19.14 -2.15 5.73
CA THR A 437 19.33 -0.76 6.14
C THR A 437 18.04 -0.13 6.66
N SER A 438 16.94 -0.27 5.91
CA SER A 438 15.63 0.27 6.29
C SER A 438 15.20 -0.30 7.64
N ALA A 439 15.36 -1.60 7.84
CA ALA A 439 15.04 -2.26 9.10
C ALA A 439 15.91 -1.72 10.26
N CYS A 440 17.22 -1.53 10.06
CA CYS A 440 18.08 -0.96 11.08
C CYS A 440 17.69 0.48 11.45
N LEU A 441 17.35 1.33 10.48
CA LEU A 441 16.90 2.70 10.75
C LEU A 441 15.60 2.72 11.58
N SER A 442 14.65 1.85 11.25
CA SER A 442 13.41 1.66 12.03
C SER A 442 13.70 1.25 13.47
N LEU A 443 14.54 0.22 13.65
CA LEU A 443 14.93 -0.29 14.96
C LEU A 443 15.69 0.76 15.78
N MET A 444 16.58 1.52 15.15
CA MET A 444 17.31 2.62 15.80
C MET A 444 16.35 3.72 16.26
N GLY A 445 15.43 4.17 15.41
CA GLY A 445 14.45 5.21 15.74
C GLY A 445 13.59 4.81 16.93
N ALA A 446 12.98 3.63 16.89
CA ALA A 446 12.14 3.11 17.97
C ALA A 446 12.90 3.02 19.30
N THR A 447 14.13 2.51 19.22
CA THR A 447 14.95 2.29 20.39
C THR A 447 15.47 3.60 21.02
N ILE A 448 15.87 4.58 20.21
CA ILE A 448 16.25 5.92 20.69
C ILE A 448 15.07 6.56 21.41
N THR A 449 13.86 6.48 20.84
CA THR A 449 12.64 7.03 21.45
C THR A 449 12.34 6.38 22.81
N VAL A 450 12.35 5.05 22.89
CA VAL A 450 12.17 4.31 24.16
C VAL A 450 13.22 4.72 25.18
N ARG A 451 14.47 4.93 24.76
CA ARG A 451 15.55 5.32 25.64
C ARG A 451 15.41 6.71 26.22
N LEU A 452 15.02 7.66 25.39
CA LEU A 452 14.72 9.01 25.84
C LEU A 452 13.57 8.97 26.86
N GLY A 453 12.54 8.16 26.63
CA GLY A 453 11.46 7.97 27.60
C GLY A 453 11.92 7.41 28.95
N LEU A 454 12.74 6.35 28.94
CA LEU A 454 13.31 5.80 30.16
C LEU A 454 14.20 6.81 30.91
N TYR A 455 15.00 7.58 30.17
CA TYR A 455 15.84 8.63 30.75
C TYR A 455 15.01 9.75 31.40
N VAL A 456 13.96 10.24 30.71
CA VAL A 456 13.06 11.27 31.26
C VAL A 456 12.35 10.77 32.51
N ALA A 457 11.86 9.52 32.50
CA ALA A 457 11.17 8.92 33.63
C ALA A 457 12.09 8.75 34.86
N THR A 458 13.32 8.26 34.66
CA THR A 458 14.29 8.05 35.74
C THR A 458 14.80 9.36 36.34
N LYS A 459 15.08 10.37 35.51
CA LYS A 459 15.48 11.70 35.98
C LYS A 459 14.38 12.38 36.80
N ALA A 460 13.12 12.25 36.39
CA ALA A 460 12.00 12.79 37.16
C ALA A 460 11.85 12.11 38.52
N ALA A 461 12.14 10.81 38.61
CA ALA A 461 12.11 10.07 39.87
C ALA A 461 13.26 10.49 40.81
N SER A 462 14.49 10.65 40.30
CA SER A 462 15.62 11.07 41.13
C SER A 462 15.40 12.46 41.74
N GLN A 463 14.89 13.40 40.95
CA GLN A 463 14.59 14.76 41.42
C GLN A 463 13.48 14.79 42.49
N ALA A 464 12.52 13.86 42.42
CA ALA A 464 11.48 13.75 43.44
C ALA A 464 12.03 13.18 44.76
N MET A 465 13.01 12.27 44.70
CA MET A 465 13.70 11.75 45.88
C MET A 465 14.58 12.79 46.56
N ASP A 466 15.27 13.64 45.78
CA ASP A 466 16.14 14.69 46.32
C ASP A 466 15.36 15.83 47.01
N ALA A 467 14.05 15.95 46.73
CA ALA A 467 13.17 16.97 47.29
C ALA A 467 12.45 16.54 48.59
N LEU A 468 12.52 15.25 48.94
CA LEU A 468 11.98 14.65 50.18
C LEU A 468 13.07 14.62 51.26
#